data_AF-A0A7W6GJH1-F1
#
_entry.id   AF-A0A7W6GJH1-F1
#
_cell.length_a   1.000
_cell.length_b   1.000
_cell.length_c   1.000
_cell.angle_alpha   90.00
_cell.angle_beta   90.00
_cell.angle_gamma   90.00
#
_symmetry.space_group_name_H-M   'P 1'
#
loop_
_entity.id
_entity.type
_entity.pdbx_description
1 polymer ?
#
loop_
_entity_poly.entity_id
_entity_poly.type
_entity_poly.pdbx_seq_one_letter_code
_entity_poly.pdbx_strand_id
1 'polypeptide(L)'
;MSSDGARYRSDPDRDAGDDRTDRDRARRRTREDFGKDDILRLAVQRAIEIISEASRHIPDAMLRQAPGIPWRSIRGMGNILRHEYHRIADDVIWNVAAHDLPALKKALLALRASIGGPQ
;
A
#
# COMPACT_ATOMS: atom_id res chain seq x y z
N MET A 1 8.91 -54.29 5.12
CA MET A 1 7.53 -54.02 5.59
C MET A 1 7.61 -53.63 7.05
N SER A 2 6.99 -52.50 7.40
CA SER A 2 6.65 -52.02 8.77
C SER A 2 7.80 -51.77 9.75
N SER A 3 7.79 -50.71 10.56
CA SER A 3 7.10 -49.42 10.59
C SER A 3 7.67 -48.72 11.82
N ASP A 4 8.12 -47.49 11.60
CA ASP A 4 8.02 -46.29 12.44
C ASP A 4 8.01 -46.38 13.98
N GLY A 5 8.77 -45.50 14.59
CA GLY A 5 8.88 -45.36 16.04
C GLY A 5 9.85 -44.26 16.49
N ALA A 6 9.96 -43.17 15.73
CA ALA A 6 10.71 -42.01 16.18
C ALA A 6 9.87 -41.22 17.19
N ARG A 7 10.20 -41.38 18.47
CA ARG A 7 9.63 -40.64 19.60
C ARG A 7 9.81 -39.14 19.37
N TYR A 8 8.71 -38.41 19.27
CA TYR A 8 8.70 -36.94 19.30
C TYR A 8 9.19 -36.49 20.67
N ARG A 9 10.41 -35.96 20.73
CA ARG A 9 10.93 -35.29 21.91
C ARG A 9 10.25 -33.92 21.92
N SER A 10 9.39 -33.67 22.90
CA SER A 10 8.75 -32.37 23.08
C SER A 10 9.83 -31.35 23.40
N ASP A 11 10.22 -30.53 22.42
CA ASP A 11 11.02 -29.33 22.65
C ASP A 11 10.14 -28.29 23.38
N PRO A 12 10.52 -27.84 24.58
CA PRO A 12 9.78 -26.82 25.32
C PRO A 12 10.03 -25.40 24.78
N ASP A 13 10.89 -25.24 23.77
CA ASP A 13 11.22 -23.95 23.15
C ASP A 13 10.43 -23.70 21.85
N ARG A 14 9.11 -23.98 21.86
CA ARG A 14 8.23 -23.29 20.95
C ARG A 14 8.10 -21.86 21.46
N ASP A 15 8.96 -21.00 20.95
CA ASP A 15 8.80 -19.56 20.98
C ASP A 15 7.35 -19.25 20.57
N ALA A 16 6.54 -18.98 21.59
CA ALA A 16 5.23 -18.37 21.45
C ALA A 16 5.50 -16.91 21.03
N GLY A 17 5.84 -16.76 19.75
CA GLY A 17 5.93 -15.47 19.07
C GLY A 17 4.54 -14.89 18.96
N ASP A 18 4.14 -14.23 20.04
CA ASP A 18 3.04 -13.28 20.21
C ASP A 18 2.38 -12.80 18.90
N ASP A 19 1.22 -13.40 18.62
CA ASP A 19 0.22 -13.10 17.57
C ASP A 19 -0.41 -11.69 17.73
N ARG A 20 0.30 -10.74 18.35
CA ARG A 20 -0.19 -9.40 18.70
C ARG A 20 0.68 -8.23 18.23
N THR A 21 1.60 -8.42 17.27
CA THR A 21 2.47 -7.30 16.83
C THR A 21 2.41 -6.90 15.35
N ASP A 22 1.60 -7.54 14.51
CA ASP A 22 1.56 -7.15 13.08
C ASP A 22 0.83 -5.79 12.86
N ARG A 23 -0.20 -5.49 13.66
CA ARG A 23 -0.91 -4.20 13.58
C ARG A 23 -0.12 -3.00 14.11
N ASP A 24 0.78 -3.22 15.06
CA ASP A 24 1.54 -2.13 15.70
C ASP A 24 2.82 -1.81 14.95
N ARG A 25 3.43 -2.79 14.26
CA ARG A 25 4.55 -2.54 13.34
C ARG A 25 4.16 -1.57 12.21
N ALA A 26 2.88 -1.53 11.83
CA ALA A 26 2.40 -0.66 10.75
C ALA A 26 2.41 0.84 11.08
N ARG A 27 2.58 1.25 12.36
CA ARG A 27 2.20 2.62 12.76
C ARG A 27 3.30 3.68 12.75
N ARG A 28 4.57 3.34 12.54
CA ARG A 28 5.66 4.32 12.27
C ARG A 28 6.80 3.61 11.56
N ARG A 29 6.65 3.34 10.26
CA ARG A 29 7.76 2.85 9.45
C ARG A 29 8.59 4.03 8.95
N THR A 30 9.89 3.86 8.99
CA THR A 30 10.86 4.83 8.46
C THR A 30 11.16 4.54 6.99
N ARG A 31 11.79 5.50 6.31
CA ARG A 31 12.33 5.28 4.96
C ARG A 31 13.30 4.11 4.90
N GLU A 32 14.08 3.92 5.96
CA GLU A 32 15.06 2.84 6.07
C GLU A 32 14.37 1.47 6.17
N ASP A 33 13.33 1.35 7.00
CA ASP A 33 12.52 0.13 7.09
C ASP A 33 11.94 -0.24 5.73
N PHE A 34 11.44 0.76 5.00
CA PHE A 34 10.89 0.56 3.66
C PHE A 34 11.93 0.02 2.67
N GLY A 35 13.18 0.48 2.74
CA GLY A 35 14.24 0.02 1.83
C GLY A 35 14.73 -1.41 2.12
N LYS A 36 14.46 -1.95 3.31
CA LYS A 36 14.92 -3.28 3.74
C LYS A 36 13.83 -4.35 3.69
N ASP A 37 12.58 -3.96 3.39
CA ASP A 37 11.41 -4.84 3.43
C ASP A 37 10.76 -4.93 2.04
N ASP A 38 11.14 -5.99 1.29
CA ASP A 38 10.65 -6.24 -0.05
C ASP A 38 9.14 -6.49 -0.10
N ILE A 39 8.58 -7.13 0.93
CA ILE A 39 7.15 -7.41 1.02
C ILE A 39 6.40 -6.10 1.17
N LEU A 40 6.87 -5.21 2.05
CA LEU A 40 6.29 -3.88 2.24
C LEU A 40 6.35 -3.06 0.94
N ARG A 41 7.50 -3.07 0.25
CA ARG A 41 7.66 -2.36 -1.03
C ARG A 41 6.65 -2.85 -2.08
N LEU A 42 6.57 -4.16 -2.28
CA LEU A 42 5.64 -4.76 -3.24
C LEU A 42 4.18 -4.49 -2.86
N ALA A 43 3.83 -4.56 -1.57
CA ALA A 43 2.49 -4.25 -1.08
C ALA A 43 2.10 -2.78 -1.34
N VAL A 44 3.02 -1.84 -1.09
CA VAL A 44 2.80 -0.41 -1.35
C VAL A 44 2.68 -0.13 -2.84
N GLN A 45 3.54 -0.70 -3.68
CA GLN A 45 3.45 -0.60 -5.14
C GLN A 45 2.09 -1.09 -5.63
N ARG A 46 1.65 -2.26 -5.16
CA ARG A 46 0.34 -2.82 -5.52
C ARG A 46 -0.82 -1.93 -5.09
N ALA A 47 -0.75 -1.33 -3.90
CA ALA A 47 -1.76 -0.38 -3.45
C ALA A 47 -1.84 0.86 -4.35
N ILE A 48 -0.70 1.41 -4.79
CA ILE A 48 -0.64 2.54 -5.72
C ILE A 48 -1.26 2.17 -7.07
N GLU A 49 -0.99 0.97 -7.60
CA GLU A 49 -1.63 0.48 -8.83
C GLU A 49 -3.15 0.44 -8.73
N ILE A 50 -3.67 -0.10 -7.62
CA ILE A 50 -5.12 -0.19 -7.38
C ILE A 50 -5.75 1.20 -7.33
N ILE A 51 -5.11 2.17 -6.66
CA ILE A 51 -5.58 3.56 -6.59
C ILE A 51 -5.56 4.20 -7.98
N SER A 52 -4.49 3.99 -8.75
CA SER A 52 -4.37 4.46 -10.13
C SER A 52 -5.51 3.92 -11.01
N GLU A 53 -5.79 2.61 -10.94
CA GLU A 53 -6.87 1.99 -11.71
C GLU A 53 -8.23 2.54 -11.27
N ALA A 54 -8.51 2.61 -9.97
CA ALA A 54 -9.75 3.17 -9.44
C ALA A 54 -10.00 4.61 -9.94
N SER A 55 -8.94 5.43 -10.04
CA SER A 55 -9.04 6.81 -10.54
C SER A 55 -9.47 6.93 -12.01
N ARG A 56 -9.35 5.86 -12.81
CA ARG A 56 -9.78 5.83 -14.21
C ARG A 56 -11.30 5.71 -14.34
N HIS A 57 -11.96 5.19 -13.33
CA HIS A 57 -13.41 5.02 -13.30
C HIS A 57 -14.16 6.25 -12.76
N ILE A 58 -13.45 7.27 -12.28
CA ILE A 58 -14.07 8.50 -11.80
C ILE A 58 -14.49 9.36 -13.02
N PRO A 59 -15.77 9.77 -13.12
CA PRO A 59 -16.24 10.62 -14.21
C PRO A 59 -15.51 11.95 -14.28
N ASP A 60 -15.22 12.42 -15.49
CA ASP A 60 -14.50 13.69 -15.69
C ASP A 60 -15.21 14.90 -15.08
N ALA A 61 -16.54 14.88 -15.02
CA ALA A 61 -17.33 15.92 -14.36
C ALA A 61 -17.02 16.05 -12.86
N MET A 62 -16.66 14.96 -12.20
CA MET A 62 -16.26 14.94 -10.80
C MET A 62 -14.79 15.34 -10.64
N LEU A 63 -13.92 14.89 -11.56
CA LEU A 63 -12.51 15.29 -11.56
C LEU A 63 -12.32 16.80 -11.72
N ARG A 64 -13.15 17.44 -12.55
CA ARG A 64 -13.15 18.89 -12.75
C ARG A 64 -13.48 19.69 -11.49
N GLN A 65 -14.13 19.09 -10.50
CA GLN A 65 -14.43 19.74 -9.21
C GLN A 65 -13.21 19.78 -8.29
N ALA A 66 -12.16 19.00 -8.59
CA ALA A 66 -10.90 18.97 -7.84
C ALA A 66 -9.69 19.16 -8.77
N PRO A 67 -9.54 20.33 -9.42
CA PRO A 67 -8.47 20.57 -10.38
C PRO A 67 -7.06 20.61 -9.74
N GLY A 68 -6.97 20.79 -8.43
CA GLY A 68 -5.70 20.73 -7.68
C GLY A 68 -5.14 19.30 -7.52
N ILE A 69 -5.91 18.26 -7.83
CA ILE A 69 -5.43 16.88 -7.80
C ILE A 69 -4.83 16.53 -9.17
N PRO A 70 -3.59 16.01 -9.24
CA PRO A 70 -2.91 15.69 -10.49
C PRO A 70 -3.42 14.36 -11.09
N TRP A 71 -4.68 14.32 -11.52
CA TRP A 71 -5.37 13.11 -11.99
C TRP A 71 -4.64 12.37 -13.12
N ARG A 72 -4.01 13.09 -14.05
CA ARG A 72 -3.22 12.46 -15.12
C ARG A 72 -2.02 11.69 -14.56
N SER A 73 -1.30 12.28 -13.61
CA SER A 73 -0.15 11.64 -12.97
C SER A 73 -0.58 10.41 -12.18
N ILE A 74 -1.68 10.50 -11.42
CA ILE A 74 -2.24 9.37 -10.67
C ILE A 74 -2.59 8.20 -11.60
N ARG A 75 -3.31 8.46 -12.70
CA ARG A 75 -3.66 7.44 -13.71
C ARG A 75 -2.43 6.86 -14.42
N GLY A 76 -1.38 7.67 -14.59
CA GLY A 76 -0.12 7.27 -15.24
C GLY A 76 0.74 6.37 -14.37
N MET A 77 0.77 6.61 -13.05
CA MET A 77 1.64 5.88 -12.11
C MET A 77 1.40 4.36 -12.13
N GLY A 78 0.13 3.92 -12.21
CA GLY A 78 -0.16 2.48 -12.30
C GLY A 78 0.34 1.82 -13.58
N ASN A 79 0.48 2.57 -14.68
CA ASN A 79 1.06 2.04 -15.92
C ASN A 79 2.58 1.84 -15.77
N ILE A 80 3.25 2.80 -15.14
CA ILE A 80 4.69 2.72 -14.85
C ILE A 80 4.96 1.54 -13.91
N LEU A 81 4.17 1.37 -12.86
CA LEU A 81 4.32 0.22 -11.95
C LEU A 81 4.07 -1.12 -12.67
N ARG A 82 3.07 -1.21 -13.53
CA ARG A 82 2.76 -2.47 -14.24
C ARG A 82 3.86 -2.90 -15.23
N HIS A 83 4.51 -1.95 -15.90
CA HIS A 83 5.41 -2.23 -17.02
C HIS A 83 6.89 -1.95 -16.73
N GLU A 84 7.17 -1.07 -15.78
CA GLU A 84 8.49 -0.50 -15.52
C GLU A 84 8.83 -0.44 -14.02
N TYR A 85 8.15 -1.22 -13.15
CA TYR A 85 8.41 -1.20 -11.69
C TYR A 85 9.90 -1.39 -11.34
N HIS A 86 10.60 -2.24 -12.08
CA HIS A 86 12.01 -2.53 -11.89
C HIS A 86 12.94 -1.32 -12.09
N ARG A 87 12.45 -0.23 -12.71
CA ARG A 87 13.20 1.01 -12.96
C ARG A 87 12.90 2.10 -11.94
N ILE A 88 11.91 1.92 -11.08
CA ILE A 88 11.50 2.95 -10.14
C ILE A 88 12.36 2.84 -8.89
N ALA A 89 13.04 3.95 -8.55
CA ALA A 89 13.79 4.03 -7.31
C ALA A 89 12.84 3.96 -6.10
N ASP A 90 13.24 3.22 -5.06
CA ASP A 90 12.43 3.05 -3.84
C ASP A 90 12.08 4.40 -3.18
N ASP A 91 12.94 5.41 -3.31
CA ASP A 91 12.67 6.77 -2.82
C ASP A 91 11.42 7.39 -3.46
N VAL A 92 11.17 7.09 -4.74
CA VAL A 92 9.99 7.58 -5.46
C VAL A 92 8.73 6.94 -4.88
N ILE A 93 8.75 5.61 -4.69
CA ILE A 93 7.60 4.89 -4.11
C ILE A 93 7.34 5.35 -2.68
N TRP A 94 8.40 5.51 -1.89
CA TRP A 94 8.29 6.03 -0.53
C TRP A 94 7.69 7.44 -0.52
N ASN A 95 8.16 8.34 -1.39
CA ASN A 95 7.65 9.70 -1.45
C ASN A 95 6.16 9.74 -1.80
N VAL A 96 5.74 8.91 -2.77
CA VAL A 96 4.32 8.77 -3.11
C VAL A 96 3.52 8.27 -1.90
N ALA A 97 4.00 7.25 -1.20
CA ALA A 97 3.30 6.66 -0.06
C ALA A 97 3.24 7.61 1.15
N ALA A 98 4.32 8.31 1.46
CA ALA A 98 4.47 9.14 2.65
C ALA A 98 3.90 10.55 2.49
N HIS A 99 3.84 11.08 1.27
CA HIS A 99 3.45 12.47 1.02
C HIS A 99 2.24 12.59 0.08
N ASP A 100 2.29 11.96 -1.09
CA ASP A 100 1.26 12.16 -2.12
C ASP A 100 -0.06 11.46 -1.77
N LEU A 101 -0.01 10.22 -1.26
CA LEU A 101 -1.21 9.47 -0.87
C LEU A 101 -1.98 10.13 0.29
N PRO A 102 -1.33 10.60 1.38
CA PRO A 102 -2.02 11.38 2.42
C PRO A 102 -2.66 12.67 1.89
N ALA A 103 -1.97 13.40 1.01
CA ALA A 103 -2.50 14.61 0.39
C ALA A 103 -3.73 14.31 -0.49
N LEU A 104 -3.64 13.26 -1.31
CA LEU A 104 -4.75 12.77 -2.13
C LEU A 104 -5.95 12.37 -1.27
N LYS A 105 -5.72 11.61 -0.18
CA LYS A 105 -6.79 11.21 0.76
C LYS A 105 -7.50 12.43 1.34
N LYS A 106 -6.75 13.44 1.78
CA LYS A 106 -7.32 14.69 2.31
C LYS A 106 -8.20 15.38 1.27
N ALA A 107 -7.72 15.49 0.03
CA ALA A 107 -8.44 16.13 -1.05
C ALA A 107 -9.73 15.36 -1.44
N LEU A 108 -9.66 14.02 -1.48
CA LEU A 108 -10.83 13.16 -1.74
C LEU A 108 -11.89 13.27 -0.63
N LEU A 109 -11.48 13.35 0.63
CA LEU A 109 -12.41 13.54 1.75
C LEU A 109 -13.11 14.90 1.68
N ALA A 110 -12.39 15.96 1.31
CA ALA A 110 -12.97 17.27 1.08
C ALA A 110 -13.96 17.28 -0.08
N LEU A 111 -13.59 16.66 -1.21
CA LEU A 111 -14.47 16.50 -2.38
C LEU A 111 -15.73 15.69 -2.03
N ARG A 112 -15.60 14.60 -1.27
CA ARG A 112 -16.75 13.81 -0.83
C ARG A 112 -17.71 14.63 0.03
N ALA A 113 -17.19 15.48 0.91
CA ALA A 113 -18.01 16.36 1.73
C ALA A 113 -18.76 17.42 0.91
N SER A 114 -18.18 17.90 -0.20
CA SER A 114 -18.81 18.92 -1.06
C SER A 114 -19.91 18.38 -1.99
N ILE A 115 -19.89 17.08 -2.32
CA ILE A 115 -20.89 16.43 -3.20
C ILE A 115 -22.13 15.95 -2.41
N GLY A 116 -22.12 16.13 -1.09
CA GLY A 116 -23.18 15.74 -0.16
C GLY A 116 -22.80 14.48 0.63
N GLY A 117 -23.02 14.50 1.94
CA GLY A 117 -22.92 13.30 2.77
C GLY A 117 -24.01 13.27 3.85
N PRO A 118 -24.27 12.12 4.49
CA PRO A 118 -23.91 10.74 4.15
C PRO A 118 -25.11 9.96 3.55
N GLN A 119 -24.86 8.77 2.99
CA GLN A 119 -25.87 7.68 2.95
C GLN A 119 -25.86 6.98 4.31
#